data_AF-A0A6M2BTP8-F1
#
_entry.id   AF-A0A6M2BTP8-F1
#
_cell.length_a   1.000
_cell.length_b   1.000
_cell.length_c   1.000
_cell.angle_alpha   90.00
_cell.angle_beta   90.00
_cell.angle_gamma   90.00
#
_symmetry.space_group_name_H-M   'P 1'
#
loop_
_entity.id
_entity.type
_entity.pdbx_description
1 polymer ?
#
loop_
_entity_poly.entity_id
_entity_poly.type
_entity_poly.pdbx_seq_one_letter_code
_entity_poly.pdbx_strand_id
1 'polypeptide(L)'
;MLADIALFLAAAVLFVPLFRRLGLGAVLGYLAAGVVIGPAGIGAIGEPEQVLHFAEYGVILLLFIIGLELQPSRLWAMRRSVFGVGAAQVFVSTAALAAAGLAFGLDRRAALVAGFGLAMSSTALALQMLGERRELTTRHGRAAFSILLFQDLSVIPFLALIPLLADRGMHVGGGSWVNAAKTLAMFFVVVLGGRYAVRPVMKRVAAAETPELFTAAALLIVIGTALAMAAVGLTMSLGAFLAGVLLSESEFRHELQADIEPFKGLLLGLFFIAVGMSADLHLLVTRPLQILGLVVALLAIKALVLWLLARLSGLGDDAAGALAAALAQGGEFAFVLFSVAVGAGVMHADLSVLLVLVVTISMMATPPLFSLQMRLRRRREARPYDTIDTDEHEVLIAGFGPFGQIVARILRVKRIGFTVLDKDFEHVDFVRQFGNKIFYGDASRLDLLRAAHADKARVFVLAIPDIDASLRTAQTVRRHFPQLRIFAAAVNRQHALQLMALGVEVDDVIRRSYFSSLEMTQRVLTSLGDSDEAAHHAIDVFRRHDAEVLRRQFEVPQGDLQKMRQTTQDAARELEELFAADRAPVAGEDAAR
;
A
#
# COMPACT_ATOMS: atom_id res chain seq x y z
N MET A 1 8.57 29.93 16.82
CA MET A 1 7.61 28.80 16.80
C MET A 1 6.49 28.92 15.77
N LEU A 2 5.56 29.90 15.83
CA LEU A 2 4.46 29.98 14.84
C LEU A 2 4.95 30.19 13.39
N ALA A 3 5.96 31.04 13.20
CA ALA A 3 6.60 31.25 11.90
C ALA A 3 7.24 29.95 11.38
N ASP A 4 7.93 29.20 12.25
CA ASP A 4 8.56 27.93 11.90
C ASP A 4 7.52 26.86 11.53
N ILE A 5 6.40 26.79 12.25
CA ILE A 5 5.27 25.91 11.93
C ILE A 5 4.63 26.29 10.60
N ALA A 6 4.43 27.58 10.33
CA ALA A 6 3.88 28.05 9.07
C ALA A 6 4.81 27.73 7.90
N LEU A 7 6.12 27.93 8.07
CA LEU A 7 7.14 27.57 7.09
C LEU A 7 7.19 26.06 6.84
N PHE A 8 7.11 25.25 7.90
CA PHE A 8 7.03 23.80 7.85
C PHE A 8 5.83 23.35 7.01
N LEU A 9 4.64 23.87 7.31
CA LEU A 9 3.41 23.52 6.60
C LEU A 9 3.47 23.98 5.14
N ALA A 10 3.99 25.18 4.87
CA ALA A 10 4.17 25.69 3.52
C ALA A 10 5.13 24.81 2.71
N ALA A 11 6.26 24.40 3.30
CA ALA A 11 7.21 23.52 2.66
C ALA A 11 6.59 22.15 2.36
N ALA A 12 5.84 21.56 3.28
CA ALA A 12 5.10 20.32 3.04
C ALA A 12 4.09 20.46 1.89
N VAL A 13 3.27 21.52 1.88
CA VAL A 13 2.26 21.79 0.83
C VAL A 13 2.90 22.00 -0.55
N LEU A 14 4.12 22.51 -0.62
CA LEU A 14 4.83 22.73 -1.89
C LEU A 14 5.59 21.49 -2.37
N PHE A 15 6.42 20.89 -1.50
CA PHE A 15 7.33 19.80 -1.88
C PHE A 15 6.59 18.47 -2.06
N VAL A 16 5.60 18.15 -1.23
CA VAL A 16 4.92 16.85 -1.30
C VAL A 16 4.20 16.65 -2.65
N PRO A 17 3.38 17.60 -3.15
CA PRO A 17 2.75 17.45 -4.46
C PRO A 17 3.76 17.42 -5.61
N LEU A 18 4.86 18.18 -5.51
CA LEU A 18 5.93 18.20 -6.51
C LEU A 18 6.57 16.80 -6.65
N PHE A 19 6.99 16.21 -5.54
CA PHE A 19 7.63 14.89 -5.54
C PHE A 19 6.66 13.76 -5.89
N ARG A 20 5.38 13.89 -5.54
CA ARG A 20 4.32 12.98 -6.02
C ARG A 20 4.15 13.04 -7.54
N ARG A 21 4.17 14.23 -8.15
CA ARG A 21 4.12 14.38 -9.63
C ARG A 21 5.32 13.76 -10.32
N LEU A 22 6.50 13.79 -9.69
CA LEU A 22 7.71 13.14 -10.18
C LEU A 22 7.73 11.61 -9.98
N GLY A 23 6.72 11.05 -9.30
CA GLY A 23 6.62 9.61 -9.01
C GLY A 23 7.60 9.12 -7.94
N LEU A 24 8.13 10.02 -7.11
CA LEU A 24 9.11 9.72 -6.06
C LEU A 24 8.47 9.49 -4.68
N GLY A 25 7.16 9.69 -4.54
CA GLY A 25 6.41 9.52 -3.30
C GLY A 25 6.45 10.74 -2.39
N ALA A 26 5.57 10.78 -1.39
CA ALA A 26 5.45 11.94 -0.50
C ALA A 26 6.58 12.05 0.54
N VAL A 27 7.15 10.92 0.98
CA VAL A 27 8.22 10.91 1.99
C VAL A 27 9.47 11.67 1.53
N LEU A 28 9.86 11.49 0.26
CA LEU A 28 11.00 12.22 -0.29
C LEU A 28 10.72 13.73 -0.35
N GLY A 29 9.46 14.12 -0.56
CA GLY A 29 9.03 15.52 -0.48
C GLY A 29 9.22 16.10 0.92
N TYR A 30 8.88 15.36 1.97
CA TYR A 30 9.12 15.77 3.35
C TYR A 30 10.62 15.88 3.68
N LEU A 31 11.42 14.87 3.33
CA LEU A 31 12.88 14.91 3.54
C LEU A 31 13.52 16.09 2.81
N ALA A 32 13.17 16.30 1.53
CA ALA A 32 13.69 17.40 0.73
C ALA A 32 13.26 18.76 1.29
N ALA A 33 12.01 18.89 1.75
CA ALA A 33 11.54 20.09 2.43
C ALA A 33 12.41 20.40 3.66
N GLY A 34 12.69 19.39 4.49
CA GLY A 34 13.55 19.53 5.67
C GLY A 34 14.98 19.96 5.33
N VAL A 35 15.60 19.32 4.34
CA VAL A 35 16.94 19.71 3.89
C VAL A 35 16.97 21.16 3.40
N VAL A 36 15.95 21.59 2.66
CA VAL A 36 15.88 22.94 2.09
C VAL A 36 15.64 23.98 3.18
N ILE A 37 14.64 23.80 4.06
CA ILE A 37 14.32 24.81 5.10
C ILE A 37 15.29 24.79 6.28
N GLY A 38 15.99 23.67 6.48
CA GLY A 38 16.93 23.45 7.56
C GLY A 38 18.23 24.25 7.44
N PRO A 39 19.13 24.11 8.43
CA PRO A 39 20.39 24.85 8.50
C PRO A 39 21.28 24.67 7.28
N ALA A 40 21.24 23.47 6.69
CA ALA A 40 22.06 23.12 5.54
C ALA A 40 21.57 23.72 4.21
N GLY A 41 20.33 24.21 4.16
CA GLY A 41 19.71 24.83 2.99
C GLY A 41 19.64 26.35 3.13
N ILE A 42 18.42 26.89 3.23
CA ILE A 42 18.20 28.34 3.39
C ILE A 42 18.34 28.81 4.84
N GLY A 43 18.42 27.89 5.81
CA GLY A 43 18.55 28.23 7.23
C GLY A 43 17.39 29.06 7.78
N ALA A 44 16.19 28.87 7.23
CA ALA A 44 15.03 29.71 7.57
C ALA A 44 14.42 29.39 8.94
N ILE A 45 14.83 28.28 9.56
CA ILE A 45 14.48 27.91 10.94
C ILE A 45 15.69 28.23 11.84
N GLY A 46 15.49 29.17 12.76
CA GLY A 46 16.56 29.72 13.60
C GLY A 46 17.06 28.79 14.71
N GLU A 47 16.24 27.84 15.18
CA GLU A 47 16.61 26.90 16.25
C GLU A 47 16.24 25.44 15.90
N PRO A 48 17.12 24.72 15.19
CA PRO A 48 16.90 23.33 14.78
C PRO A 48 16.72 22.37 15.96
N GLU A 49 17.36 22.66 17.10
CA GLU A 49 17.29 21.85 18.33
C GLU A 49 15.88 21.82 18.93
N GLN A 50 15.15 22.94 18.88
CA GLN A 50 13.74 22.98 19.30
C GLN A 50 12.85 22.14 18.37
N VAL A 51 13.16 22.13 17.07
CA VAL A 51 12.42 21.33 16.09
C VAL A 51 12.75 19.84 16.23
N LEU A 52 13.96 19.49 16.66
CA LEU A 52 14.33 18.12 17.02
C LEU A 52 13.56 17.62 18.26
N HIS A 53 13.44 18.43 19.31
CA HIS A 53 12.56 18.12 20.45
C HIS A 53 11.10 17.94 20.01
N PHE A 54 10.62 18.77 19.08
CA PHE A 54 9.28 18.63 18.53
C PHE A 54 9.11 17.34 17.69
N ALA A 55 10.16 16.93 16.98
CA ALA A 55 10.20 15.68 16.22
C ALA A 55 10.21 14.44 17.13
N GLU A 56 10.84 14.50 18.31
CA GLU A 56 10.79 13.43 19.30
C GLU A 56 9.36 13.13 19.74
N TYR A 57 8.53 14.15 19.97
CA TYR A 57 7.09 13.96 20.22
C TYR A 57 6.37 13.30 19.03
N GLY A 58 6.75 13.66 17.81
CA GLY A 58 6.29 13.00 16.59
C GLY A 58 6.63 11.51 16.54
N VAL A 59 7.86 11.15 16.94
CA VAL A 59 8.32 9.75 17.05
C VAL A 59 7.55 9.00 18.13
N ILE A 60 7.34 9.61 19.30
CA ILE A 60 6.55 9.02 20.40
C ILE A 60 5.14 8.68 19.91
N LEU A 61 4.46 9.61 19.25
CA LEU A 61 3.12 9.39 18.71
C LEU A 61 3.12 8.34 17.58
N LEU A 62 4.15 8.33 16.73
CA LEU A 62 4.29 7.32 15.68
C LEU A 62 4.43 5.91 16.27
N LEU A 63 5.27 5.74 17.29
CA LEU A 63 5.46 4.44 17.96
C LEU A 63 4.21 3.98 18.70
N PHE A 64 3.43 4.91 19.23
CA PHE A 64 2.10 4.62 19.73
C PHE A 64 1.17 4.08 18.64
N ILE A 65 1.09 4.76 17.48
CA ILE A 65 0.27 4.32 16.35
C ILE A 65 0.70 2.93 15.89
N ILE A 66 2.00 2.69 15.76
CA ILE A 66 2.54 1.37 15.42
C ILE A 66 2.08 0.34 16.45
N GLY A 67 2.24 0.63 17.74
CA GLY A 67 1.76 -0.24 18.82
C GLY A 67 0.26 -0.53 18.75
N LEU A 68 -0.56 0.45 18.36
CA LEU A 68 -2.02 0.31 18.18
C LEU A 68 -2.37 -0.60 16.98
N GLU A 69 -1.56 -0.54 15.91
CA GLU A 69 -1.70 -1.41 14.73
C GLU A 69 -1.24 -2.84 15.00
N LEU A 70 -0.40 -3.06 16.02
CA LEU A 70 0.06 -4.39 16.39
C LEU A 70 -1.05 -5.16 17.10
N GLN A 71 -1.64 -6.12 16.38
CA GLN A 71 -2.53 -7.12 16.98
C GLN A 71 -1.70 -8.33 17.42
N PRO A 72 -1.54 -8.63 18.73
CA PRO A 72 -0.74 -9.77 19.20
C PRO A 72 -1.23 -11.11 18.63
N SER A 73 -2.55 -11.27 18.46
CA SER A 73 -3.16 -12.44 17.84
C SER A 73 -2.76 -12.62 16.37
N ARG A 74 -2.73 -11.53 15.60
CA ARG A 74 -2.30 -11.51 14.20
C ARG A 74 -0.81 -11.77 14.06
N LEU A 75 0.00 -11.23 14.99
CA LEU A 75 1.43 -11.49 15.09
C LEU A 75 1.70 -12.97 15.33
N TRP A 76 0.93 -13.61 16.20
CA TRP A 76 1.04 -15.05 16.47
C TRP A 76 0.66 -15.92 15.27
N ALA A 77 -0.34 -15.50 14.48
CA ALA A 77 -0.68 -16.15 13.21
C ALA A 77 0.47 -16.06 12.19
N MET A 78 1.24 -14.97 12.22
CA MET A 78 2.38 -14.71 11.32
C MET A 78 3.74 -15.11 11.92
N ARG A 79 3.77 -15.81 13.08
CA ARG A 79 5.00 -16.06 13.87
C ARG A 79 6.15 -16.66 13.08
N ARG A 80 5.89 -17.55 12.11
CA ARG A 80 6.94 -18.14 11.26
C ARG A 80 7.61 -17.10 10.36
N SER A 81 6.86 -16.14 9.85
CA SER A 81 7.37 -15.08 8.98
C SER A 81 8.09 -14.01 9.81
N VAL A 82 7.49 -13.59 10.94
CA VAL A 82 8.03 -12.56 11.84
C VAL A 82 9.29 -13.05 12.55
N PHE A 83 9.21 -14.15 13.31
CA PHE A 83 10.35 -14.69 14.08
C PHE A 83 11.27 -15.58 13.25
N GLY A 84 10.91 -15.93 12.02
CA GLY A 84 11.79 -16.63 11.09
C GLY A 84 12.54 -15.65 10.19
N VAL A 85 11.88 -15.15 9.15
CA VAL A 85 12.51 -14.26 8.15
C VAL A 85 12.87 -12.91 8.75
N GLY A 86 12.00 -12.31 9.57
CA GLY A 86 12.28 -11.03 10.24
C GLY A 86 13.50 -11.11 11.17
N ALA A 87 13.54 -12.13 12.04
CA ALA A 87 14.68 -12.37 12.91
C ALA A 87 15.97 -12.63 12.13
N ALA A 88 15.92 -13.50 11.12
CA ALA A 88 17.06 -13.76 10.26
C ALA A 88 17.55 -12.47 9.59
N GLN A 89 16.66 -11.62 9.10
CA GLN A 89 17.05 -10.35 8.49
C GLN A 89 17.79 -9.45 9.47
N VAL A 90 17.24 -9.22 10.68
CA VAL A 90 17.87 -8.35 11.67
C VAL A 90 19.23 -8.89 12.08
N PHE A 91 19.34 -10.15 12.49
CA PHE A 91 20.59 -10.70 13.00
C PHE A 91 21.65 -10.88 11.92
N VAL A 92 21.29 -11.36 10.72
CA VAL A 92 22.25 -11.51 9.61
C VAL A 92 22.72 -10.15 9.11
N SER A 93 21.82 -9.17 8.98
CA SER A 93 22.21 -7.81 8.57
C SER A 93 23.09 -7.15 9.64
N THR A 94 22.74 -7.32 10.92
CA THR A 94 23.54 -6.81 12.05
C THR A 94 24.94 -7.40 12.01
N ALA A 95 25.06 -8.73 11.85
CA ALA A 95 26.35 -9.40 11.79
C ALA A 95 27.17 -8.93 10.59
N ALA A 96 26.57 -8.83 9.40
CA ALA A 96 27.26 -8.39 8.18
C ALA A 96 27.74 -6.92 8.29
N LEU A 97 26.89 -6.03 8.79
CA LEU A 97 27.21 -4.60 8.95
C LEU A 97 28.18 -4.35 10.11
N ALA A 98 28.07 -5.09 11.22
CA ALA A 98 29.05 -5.05 12.29
C ALA A 98 30.41 -5.57 11.84
N ALA A 99 30.46 -6.67 11.07
CA ALA A 99 31.70 -7.19 10.50
C ALA A 99 32.35 -6.18 9.55
N ALA A 100 31.56 -5.50 8.71
CA ALA A 100 32.04 -4.40 7.89
C ALA A 100 32.61 -3.27 8.78
N GLY A 101 31.89 -2.86 9.83
CA GLY A 101 32.36 -1.86 10.78
C GLY A 101 33.69 -2.21 11.46
N LEU A 102 33.86 -3.46 11.89
CA LEU A 102 35.11 -3.98 12.43
C LEU A 102 36.26 -3.92 11.41
N ALA A 103 35.99 -4.24 10.14
CA ALA A 103 36.97 -4.13 9.06
C ALA A 103 37.39 -2.67 8.79
N PHE A 104 36.52 -1.70 9.09
CA PHE A 104 36.84 -0.27 9.07
C PHE A 104 37.48 0.25 10.37
N GLY A 105 37.83 -0.63 11.30
CA GLY A 105 38.54 -0.29 12.54
C GLY A 105 37.64 0.27 13.65
N LEU A 106 36.32 0.08 13.58
CA LEU A 106 35.43 0.44 14.68
C LEU A 106 35.68 -0.47 15.90
N ASP A 107 35.53 0.09 17.10
CA ASP A 107 35.49 -0.69 18.34
C ASP A 107 34.37 -1.76 18.26
N ARG A 108 34.56 -2.91 18.91
CA ARG A 108 33.62 -4.03 18.84
C ARG A 108 32.22 -3.67 19.30
N ARG A 109 32.10 -2.84 20.34
CA ARG A 109 30.81 -2.42 20.91
C ARG A 109 30.15 -1.40 20.00
N ALA A 110 30.92 -0.42 19.51
CA ALA A 110 30.45 0.55 18.53
C ALA A 110 30.00 -0.12 17.22
N ALA A 111 30.75 -1.13 16.73
CA ALA A 111 30.43 -1.88 15.52
C ALA A 111 29.14 -2.71 15.68
N LEU A 112 28.92 -3.32 16.84
CA LEU A 112 27.67 -4.03 17.14
C LEU A 112 26.46 -3.09 17.13
N VAL A 113 26.58 -1.94 17.80
CA VAL A 113 25.52 -0.92 17.83
C VAL A 113 25.28 -0.34 16.44
N ALA A 114 26.34 0.01 15.71
CA ALA A 114 26.26 0.51 14.34
C ALA A 114 25.61 -0.53 13.42
N GLY A 115 26.04 -1.80 13.49
CA GLY A 115 25.50 -2.89 12.70
C GLY A 115 24.01 -3.10 12.94
N PHE A 116 23.58 -3.08 14.21
CA PHE A 116 22.17 -3.22 14.56
C PHE A 116 21.34 -2.01 14.10
N GLY A 117 21.80 -0.79 14.40
CA GLY A 117 21.10 0.43 13.97
C GLY A 117 20.97 0.55 12.46
N LEU A 118 22.00 0.16 11.71
CA LEU A 118 21.96 0.15 10.24
C LEU A 118 21.11 -1.02 9.68
N ALA A 119 21.01 -2.15 10.38
CA ALA A 119 20.16 -3.27 9.99
C ALA A 119 18.66 -2.92 9.96
N MET A 120 18.26 -1.94 10.77
CA MET A 120 16.89 -1.39 10.84
C MET A 120 16.51 -0.70 9.54
N SER A 121 15.26 -0.87 9.12
CA SER A 121 14.70 -0.18 7.96
C SER A 121 13.59 0.76 8.42
N SER A 122 13.37 1.87 7.73
CA SER A 122 12.23 2.75 8.01
C SER A 122 10.89 2.12 7.65
N THR A 123 10.08 1.82 8.67
CA THR A 123 8.75 1.20 8.54
C THR A 123 7.81 2.13 7.80
N ALA A 124 7.77 3.40 8.19
CA ALA A 124 6.91 4.40 7.58
C ALA A 124 7.21 4.58 6.08
N LEU A 125 8.48 4.72 5.71
CA LEU A 125 8.88 4.89 4.31
C LEU A 125 8.47 3.66 3.47
N ALA A 126 8.81 2.46 3.95
CA ALA A 126 8.56 1.23 3.22
C ALA A 126 7.07 0.94 3.04
N LEU A 127 6.27 1.04 4.12
CA LEU A 127 4.82 0.78 4.06
C LEU A 127 4.09 1.85 3.25
N GLN A 128 4.51 3.12 3.33
CA GLN A 128 3.94 4.17 2.51
C GLN A 128 4.24 3.95 1.01
N MET A 129 5.47 3.60 0.66
CA MET A 129 5.85 3.30 -0.73
C MET A 129 5.08 2.10 -1.31
N LEU A 130 4.90 1.04 -0.52
CA LEU A 130 4.10 -0.13 -0.90
C LEU A 130 2.61 0.21 -0.97
N GLY A 131 2.10 1.01 -0.04
CA GLY A 131 0.70 1.46 0.02
C GLY A 131 0.30 2.34 -1.15
N GLU A 132 1.13 3.33 -1.49
CA GLU A 132 0.93 4.22 -2.65
C GLU A 132 0.87 3.43 -3.98
N ARG A 133 1.53 2.27 -4.05
CA ARG A 133 1.48 1.35 -5.21
C ARG A 133 0.45 0.22 -5.09
N ARG A 134 -0.31 0.16 -3.99
CA ARG A 134 -1.26 -0.93 -3.67
C ARG A 134 -0.61 -2.33 -3.61
N GLU A 135 0.67 -2.39 -3.23
CA GLU A 135 1.44 -3.64 -3.15
C GLU A 135 1.49 -4.26 -1.74
N LEU A 136 0.84 -3.68 -0.74
CA LEU A 136 0.86 -4.19 0.65
C LEU A 136 0.36 -5.64 0.79
N THR A 137 -0.58 -6.05 -0.06
CA THR A 137 -1.18 -7.40 -0.01
C THR A 137 -0.41 -8.45 -0.80
N THR A 138 0.60 -8.04 -1.57
CA THR A 138 1.45 -8.92 -2.38
C THR A 138 2.36 -9.80 -1.51
N ARG A 139 3.03 -10.79 -2.11
CA ARG A 139 3.98 -11.66 -1.37
C ARG A 139 5.14 -10.87 -0.78
N HIS A 140 5.76 -9.98 -1.55
CA HIS A 140 6.85 -9.11 -1.05
C HIS A 140 6.34 -8.06 -0.07
N GLY A 141 5.13 -7.51 -0.26
CA GLY A 141 4.52 -6.58 0.69
C GLY A 141 4.29 -7.21 2.07
N ARG A 142 3.75 -8.44 2.12
CA ARG A 142 3.57 -9.19 3.39
C ARG A 142 4.90 -9.59 4.04
N ALA A 143 5.89 -9.97 3.22
CA ALA A 143 7.24 -10.24 3.73
C ALA A 143 7.87 -8.98 4.32
N ALA A 144 7.72 -7.84 3.64
CA ALA A 144 8.23 -6.56 4.12
C ALA A 144 7.61 -6.17 5.46
N PHE A 145 6.28 -6.23 5.55
CA PHE A 145 5.56 -6.00 6.81
C PHE A 145 6.06 -6.91 7.94
N SER A 146 6.30 -8.20 7.66
CA SER A 146 6.77 -9.15 8.68
C SER A 146 8.18 -8.83 9.19
N ILE A 147 9.07 -8.38 8.30
CA ILE A 147 10.44 -7.98 8.63
C ILE A 147 10.43 -6.70 9.47
N LEU A 148 9.71 -5.68 9.00
CA LEU A 148 9.55 -4.39 9.69
C LEU A 148 8.95 -4.58 11.09
N LEU A 149 7.97 -5.45 11.22
CA LEU A 149 7.38 -5.79 12.51
C LEU A 149 8.39 -6.40 13.49
N PHE A 150 9.21 -7.35 13.04
CA PHE A 150 10.25 -7.92 13.90
C PHE A 150 11.32 -6.88 14.25
N GLN A 151 11.70 -6.06 13.26
CA GLN A 151 12.61 -4.93 13.47
C GLN A 151 12.11 -4.05 14.61
N ASP A 152 10.90 -3.51 14.52
CA ASP A 152 10.30 -2.63 15.54
C ASP A 152 10.31 -3.29 16.93
N LEU A 153 9.98 -4.59 17.01
CA LEU A 153 10.02 -5.35 18.26
C LEU A 153 11.43 -5.55 18.82
N SER A 154 12.44 -5.66 17.96
CA SER A 154 13.83 -5.95 18.34
C SER A 154 14.58 -4.72 18.88
N VAL A 155 14.13 -3.50 18.55
CA VAL A 155 14.76 -2.25 19.01
C VAL A 155 14.78 -2.15 20.52
N ILE A 156 13.66 -2.51 21.16
CA ILE A 156 13.45 -2.38 22.60
C ILE A 156 14.48 -3.19 23.41
N PRO A 157 14.61 -4.52 23.22
CA PRO A 157 15.62 -5.28 23.94
C PRO A 157 17.03 -4.79 23.61
N PHE A 158 17.29 -4.35 22.38
CA PHE A 158 18.62 -3.83 22.03
C PHE A 158 18.95 -2.50 22.72
N LEU A 159 18.00 -1.56 22.82
CA LEU A 159 18.17 -0.32 23.59
C LEU A 159 18.51 -0.61 25.05
N ALA A 160 17.87 -1.62 25.65
CA ALA A 160 18.18 -2.05 27.02
C ALA A 160 19.58 -2.69 27.16
N LEU A 161 20.13 -3.26 26.08
CA LEU A 161 21.48 -3.82 26.06
C LEU A 161 22.57 -2.75 25.94
N ILE A 162 22.32 -1.60 25.31
CA ILE A 162 23.35 -0.57 25.06
C ILE A 162 24.05 -0.11 26.36
N PRO A 163 23.36 0.23 27.46
CA PRO A 163 24.03 0.60 28.71
C PRO A 163 24.91 -0.51 29.30
N LEU A 164 24.57 -1.78 29.04
CA LEU A 164 25.37 -2.93 29.48
C LEU A 164 26.64 -3.11 28.64
N LEU A 165 26.68 -2.54 27.44
CA LEU A 165 27.87 -2.52 26.56
C LEU A 165 28.83 -1.39 26.94
N ALA A 166 28.41 -0.39 27.71
CA ALA A 166 29.27 0.73 28.10
C ALA A 166 30.38 0.29 29.08
N ASP A 167 31.64 0.62 28.77
CA ASP A 167 32.75 0.38 29.69
C ASP A 167 32.74 1.45 30.77
N ARG A 168 32.08 1.17 31.90
CA ARG A 168 32.43 1.84 33.15
C ARG A 168 33.34 0.91 33.92
N GLY A 169 34.65 1.16 33.81
CA GLY A 169 35.57 0.74 34.84
C GLY A 169 35.01 1.14 36.22
N MET A 170 35.04 0.19 37.14
CA MET A 170 34.66 0.26 38.56
C MET A 170 33.18 0.06 38.95
N HIS A 171 33.00 -1.10 39.58
CA HIS A 171 31.99 -1.53 40.56
C HIS A 171 30.71 -2.13 39.99
N VAL A 172 30.77 -3.45 39.75
CA VAL A 172 29.66 -4.37 40.04
C VAL A 172 29.42 -4.37 41.57
N GLY A 173 29.05 -3.22 42.12
CA GLY A 173 28.40 -3.12 43.42
C GLY A 173 26.96 -3.59 43.25
N GLY A 174 26.36 -4.15 44.29
CA GLY A 174 25.03 -4.80 44.30
C GLY A 174 23.82 -4.00 43.79
N GLY A 175 24.00 -2.79 43.24
CA GLY A 175 22.96 -1.96 42.62
C GLY A 175 22.62 -2.28 41.16
N SER A 176 23.48 -2.95 40.39
CA SER A 176 23.22 -3.27 38.96
C SER A 176 22.02 -4.20 38.78
N TRP A 177 21.95 -5.27 39.56
CA TRP A 177 20.81 -6.20 39.56
C TRP A 177 19.54 -5.54 40.08
N VAL A 178 19.65 -4.62 41.05
CA VAL A 178 18.52 -3.86 41.58
C VAL A 178 17.95 -2.92 40.53
N ASN A 179 18.79 -2.25 39.73
CA ASN A 179 18.32 -1.40 38.63
C ASN A 179 17.68 -2.23 37.52
N ALA A 180 18.29 -3.35 37.11
CA ALA A 180 17.67 -4.27 36.15
C ALA A 180 16.32 -4.82 36.67
N ALA A 181 16.24 -5.19 37.95
CA ALA A 181 15.01 -5.65 38.58
C ALA A 181 13.95 -4.54 38.66
N LYS A 182 14.33 -3.28 38.95
CA LYS A 182 13.42 -2.12 38.93
C LYS A 182 12.88 -1.84 37.53
N THR A 183 13.74 -1.88 36.51
CA THR A 183 13.35 -1.70 35.11
C THR A 183 12.37 -2.80 34.68
N LEU A 184 12.68 -4.07 35.01
CA LEU A 184 11.82 -5.20 34.70
C LEU A 184 10.48 -5.14 35.48
N ALA A 185 10.54 -4.80 36.76
CA ALA A 185 9.35 -4.62 37.59
C ALA A 185 8.45 -3.51 37.06
N MET A 186 9.01 -2.36 36.67
CA MET A 186 8.22 -1.26 36.08
C MET A 186 7.60 -1.65 34.75
N PHE A 187 8.32 -2.39 33.90
CA PHE A 187 7.77 -2.95 32.67
C PHE A 187 6.53 -3.82 32.98
N PHE A 188 6.64 -4.75 33.93
CA PHE A 188 5.50 -5.56 34.36
C PHE A 188 4.38 -4.73 34.98
N VAL A 189 4.69 -3.73 35.82
CA VAL A 189 3.68 -2.83 36.41
C VAL A 189 2.92 -2.07 35.34
N VAL A 190 3.59 -1.58 34.30
CA VAL A 190 2.94 -0.90 33.19
C VAL A 190 2.10 -1.86 32.35
N VAL A 191 2.61 -3.05 32.04
CA VAL A 191 1.87 -4.04 31.24
C VAL A 191 0.64 -4.56 31.99
N LEU A 192 0.82 -4.97 33.26
CA LEU A 192 -0.29 -5.46 34.09
C LEU A 192 -1.22 -4.32 34.46
N GLY A 193 -0.70 -3.22 35.00
CA GLY A 193 -1.46 -2.04 35.37
C GLY A 193 -2.21 -1.46 34.19
N GLY A 194 -1.60 -1.38 33.02
CA GLY A 194 -2.26 -1.01 31.77
C GLY A 194 -3.41 -1.95 31.42
N ARG A 195 -3.18 -3.27 31.44
CA ARG A 195 -4.24 -4.26 31.16
C ARG A 195 -5.43 -4.15 32.11
N TYR A 196 -5.21 -3.85 33.38
CA TYR A 196 -6.28 -3.73 34.38
C TYR A 196 -6.90 -2.33 34.46
N ALA A 197 -6.15 -1.25 34.20
CA ALA A 197 -6.60 0.13 34.37
C ALA A 197 -7.12 0.78 33.07
N VAL A 198 -6.53 0.46 31.90
CA VAL A 198 -6.92 1.06 30.61
C VAL A 198 -8.38 0.77 30.30
N ARG A 199 -8.81 -0.49 30.43
CA ARG A 199 -10.19 -0.88 30.12
C ARG A 199 -11.25 -0.17 30.96
N PRO A 200 -11.18 -0.13 32.31
CA PRO A 200 -12.18 0.57 33.12
C PRO A 200 -12.12 2.09 32.96
N VAL A 201 -10.93 2.68 32.77
CA VAL A 201 -10.82 4.12 32.48
C VAL A 201 -11.52 4.43 31.15
N MET A 202 -11.24 3.65 30.10
CA MET A 202 -11.84 3.88 28.80
C MET A 202 -13.34 3.64 28.78
N LYS A 203 -13.86 2.66 29.52
CA LYS A 203 -15.32 2.48 29.69
C LYS A 203 -15.98 3.66 30.38
N ARG A 204 -15.36 4.25 31.40
CA ARG A 204 -15.91 5.44 32.08
C ARG A 204 -15.90 6.67 31.18
N VAL A 205 -14.85 6.83 30.38
CA VAL A 205 -14.74 7.93 29.43
C VAL A 205 -15.73 7.75 28.26
N ALA A 206 -15.87 6.54 27.72
CA ALA A 206 -16.84 6.23 26.68
C ALA A 206 -18.28 6.46 27.14
N ALA A 207 -18.58 6.23 28.43
CA ALA A 207 -19.90 6.52 29.01
C ALA A 207 -20.24 8.03 29.05
N ALA A 208 -19.26 8.92 28.84
CA ALA A 208 -19.50 10.35 28.73
C ALA A 208 -19.90 10.79 27.31
N GLU A 209 -19.89 9.88 26.32
CA GLU A 209 -20.33 10.09 24.92
C GLU A 209 -19.72 11.34 24.24
N THR A 210 -18.50 11.72 24.65
CA THR A 210 -17.76 12.88 24.13
C THR A 210 -16.47 12.43 23.46
N PRO A 211 -16.38 12.48 22.11
CA PRO A 211 -15.20 12.04 21.37
C PRO A 211 -13.89 12.74 21.80
N GLU A 212 -13.98 14.00 22.22
CA GLU A 212 -12.84 14.81 22.67
C GLU A 212 -12.24 14.25 23.98
N LEU A 213 -13.10 13.85 24.93
CA LEU A 213 -12.66 13.28 26.20
C LEU A 213 -12.00 11.91 25.99
N PHE A 214 -12.52 11.15 25.03
CA PHE A 214 -11.97 9.86 24.63
C PHE A 214 -10.57 9.99 24.02
N THR A 215 -10.39 10.90 23.06
CA THR A 215 -9.08 11.21 22.48
C THR A 215 -8.10 11.70 23.55
N ALA A 216 -8.54 12.60 24.44
CA ALA A 216 -7.73 13.11 25.54
C ALA A 216 -7.28 12.00 26.51
N ALA A 217 -8.16 11.06 26.85
CA ALA A 217 -7.83 9.92 27.70
C ALA A 217 -6.81 8.99 27.05
N ALA A 218 -6.92 8.76 25.74
CA ALA A 218 -5.94 7.95 25.01
C ALA A 218 -4.56 8.61 25.00
N LEU A 219 -4.49 9.91 24.70
CA LEU A 219 -3.23 10.67 24.75
C LEU A 219 -2.64 10.69 26.17
N LEU A 220 -3.48 10.80 27.20
CA LEU A 220 -3.05 10.72 28.59
C LEU A 220 -2.44 9.35 28.91
N ILE A 221 -3.01 8.25 28.42
CA ILE A 221 -2.44 6.90 28.60
C ILE A 221 -1.09 6.79 27.92
N VAL A 222 -0.96 7.32 26.70
CA VAL A 222 0.31 7.33 25.94
C VAL A 222 1.39 8.12 26.70
N ILE A 223 1.09 9.36 27.07
CA ILE A 223 2.02 10.23 27.79
C ILE A 223 2.34 9.66 29.18
N GLY A 224 1.33 9.19 29.91
CA GLY A 224 1.50 8.60 31.25
C GLY A 224 2.40 7.37 31.21
N THR A 225 2.24 6.51 30.20
CA THR A 225 3.09 5.33 30.03
C THR A 225 4.51 5.71 29.60
N ALA A 226 4.66 6.70 28.72
CA ALA A 226 5.96 7.25 28.33
C ALA A 226 6.72 7.85 29.53
N LEU A 227 6.04 8.61 30.39
CA LEU A 227 6.61 9.18 31.62
C LEU A 227 6.97 8.10 32.65
N ALA A 228 6.13 7.06 32.80
CA ALA A 228 6.43 5.95 33.70
C ALA A 228 7.69 5.17 33.26
N MET A 229 7.87 4.98 31.96
CA MET A 229 9.11 4.39 31.41
C MET A 229 10.31 5.31 31.61
N ALA A 230 10.16 6.61 31.34
CA ALA A 230 11.22 7.60 31.55
C ALA A 230 11.71 7.64 33.01
N ALA A 231 10.80 7.50 33.98
CA ALA A 231 11.11 7.50 35.41
C ALA A 231 12.03 6.33 35.84
N VAL A 232 12.08 5.24 35.07
CA VAL A 232 12.99 4.09 35.34
C VAL A 232 14.17 4.03 34.37
N GLY A 233 14.45 5.14 33.68
CA GLY A 233 15.57 5.26 32.75
C GLY A 233 15.34 4.55 31.42
N LEU A 234 14.11 4.19 31.09
CA LEU A 234 13.73 3.68 29.77
C LEU A 234 13.29 4.83 28.86
N THR A 235 13.39 4.65 27.54
CA THR A 235 13.00 5.69 26.58
C THR A 235 11.49 5.95 26.59
N MET A 236 11.07 7.23 26.45
CA MET A 236 9.65 7.59 26.31
C MET A 236 8.96 6.88 25.14
N SER A 237 9.69 6.71 24.03
CA SER A 237 9.34 5.92 22.85
C SER A 237 8.83 4.51 23.17
N LEU A 238 9.48 3.82 24.10
CA LEU A 238 9.07 2.48 24.56
C LEU A 238 7.72 2.54 25.29
N GLY A 239 7.51 3.53 26.14
CA GLY A 239 6.25 3.67 26.86
C GLY A 239 5.07 3.97 25.93
N ALA A 240 5.28 4.80 24.90
CA ALA A 240 4.26 5.07 23.90
C ALA A 240 3.91 3.83 23.06
N PHE A 241 4.90 3.05 22.64
CA PHE A 241 4.68 1.77 21.97
C PHE A 241 3.88 0.80 22.85
N LEU A 242 4.26 0.63 24.12
CA LEU A 242 3.55 -0.23 25.07
C LEU A 242 2.10 0.23 25.28
N ALA A 243 1.86 1.54 25.40
CA ALA A 243 0.52 2.10 25.48
C ALA A 243 -0.31 1.73 24.25
N GLY A 244 0.28 1.80 23.05
CA GLY A 244 -0.36 1.38 21.80
C GLY A 244 -0.76 -0.08 21.83
N VAL A 245 0.15 -0.98 22.21
CA VAL A 245 -0.13 -2.42 22.31
C VAL A 245 -1.23 -2.70 23.33
N LEU A 246 -1.21 -2.04 24.48
CA LEU A 246 -2.24 -2.18 25.51
C LEU A 246 -3.62 -1.72 25.03
N LEU A 247 -3.67 -0.65 24.22
CA LEU A 247 -4.90 -0.12 23.64
C LEU A 247 -5.39 -0.94 22.42
N SER A 248 -4.48 -1.61 21.71
CA SER A 248 -4.79 -2.43 20.51
C SER A 248 -5.75 -3.60 20.81
N GLU A 249 -5.70 -4.14 22.04
CA GLU A 249 -6.55 -5.24 22.49
C GLU A 249 -7.92 -4.78 23.02
N SER A 250 -8.16 -3.46 23.11
CA SER A 250 -9.41 -2.92 23.61
C SER A 250 -10.53 -2.91 22.56
N GLU A 251 -11.78 -2.89 23.02
CA GLU A 251 -12.98 -2.73 22.17
C GLU A 251 -13.02 -1.38 21.43
N PHE A 252 -12.22 -0.44 21.92
CA PHE A 252 -12.12 0.97 21.51
C PHE A 252 -11.07 1.22 20.41
N ARG A 253 -10.34 0.19 19.98
CA ARG A 253 -9.21 0.36 19.04
C ARG A 253 -9.58 1.05 17.72
N HIS A 254 -10.76 0.74 17.15
CA HIS A 254 -11.12 1.23 15.81
C HIS A 254 -11.49 2.71 15.87
N GLU A 255 -12.11 3.13 16.96
CA GLU A 255 -12.42 4.53 17.25
C GLU A 255 -11.13 5.32 17.45
N LEU A 256 -10.23 4.83 18.31
CA LEU A 256 -8.89 5.41 18.49
C LEU A 256 -8.12 5.51 17.18
N GLN A 257 -8.13 4.44 16.39
CA GLN A 257 -7.45 4.44 15.09
C GLN A 257 -8.06 5.47 14.14
N ALA A 258 -9.39 5.58 14.08
CA ALA A 258 -10.09 6.55 13.23
C ALA A 258 -9.78 8.00 13.65
N ASP A 259 -9.70 8.26 14.95
CA ASP A 259 -9.40 9.59 15.50
C ASP A 259 -7.94 10.01 15.26
N ILE A 260 -7.01 9.05 15.23
CA ILE A 260 -5.57 9.32 15.07
C ILE A 260 -5.13 9.28 13.60
N GLU A 261 -5.85 8.57 12.72
CA GLU A 261 -5.50 8.44 11.29
C GLU A 261 -5.22 9.79 10.59
N PRO A 262 -5.99 10.87 10.82
CA PRO A 262 -5.71 12.19 10.24
C PRO A 262 -4.35 12.77 10.66
N PHE A 263 -3.90 12.48 11.89
CA PHE A 263 -2.64 12.98 12.44
C PHE A 263 -1.46 12.14 12.00
N LYS A 264 -1.64 10.85 11.71
CA LYS A 264 -0.58 9.93 11.28
C LYS A 264 0.26 10.49 10.13
N GLY A 265 -0.39 10.96 9.07
CA GLY A 265 0.29 11.54 7.91
C GLY A 265 1.07 12.83 8.22
N LEU A 266 0.53 13.66 9.13
CA LEU A 266 1.17 14.90 9.56
C LEU A 266 2.40 14.63 10.44
N LEU A 267 2.29 13.68 11.37
CA LEU A 267 3.36 13.26 12.27
C LEU A 267 4.51 12.61 11.50
N LEU A 268 4.20 11.79 10.49
CA LEU A 268 5.19 11.24 9.56
C LEU A 268 5.89 12.36 8.78
N GLY A 269 5.13 13.33 8.26
CA GLY A 269 5.70 14.47 7.57
C GLY A 269 6.64 15.29 8.46
N LEU A 270 6.24 15.50 9.71
CA LEU A 270 7.04 16.19 10.71
C LEU A 270 8.35 15.47 11.00
N PHE A 271 8.28 14.17 11.25
CA PHE A 271 9.45 13.35 11.47
C PHE A 271 10.44 13.43 10.31
N PHE A 272 9.97 13.21 9.07
CA PHE A 272 10.86 13.21 7.90
C PHE A 272 11.44 14.58 7.59
N ILE A 273 10.70 15.67 7.80
CA ILE A 273 11.25 17.02 7.68
C ILE A 273 12.34 17.25 8.75
N ALA A 274 12.11 16.82 10.00
CA ALA A 274 13.12 16.92 11.07
C ALA A 274 14.39 16.14 10.76
N VAL A 275 14.25 14.93 10.21
CA VAL A 275 15.39 14.13 9.71
C VAL A 275 16.11 14.85 8.57
N GLY A 276 15.38 15.50 7.67
CA GLY A 276 15.98 16.31 6.60
C GLY A 276 16.78 17.49 7.15
N MET A 277 16.28 18.15 8.21
CA MET A 277 16.96 19.28 8.85
C MET A 277 18.20 18.86 9.67
N SER A 278 18.21 17.66 10.24
CA SER A 278 19.36 17.14 11.00
C SER A 278 20.49 16.61 10.13
N ALA A 279 20.29 16.51 8.81
CA ALA A 279 21.31 16.08 7.88
C ALA A 279 22.42 17.13 7.77
N ASP A 280 23.60 16.81 8.29
CA ASP A 280 24.79 17.64 8.13
C ASP A 280 25.35 17.53 6.71
N LEU A 281 24.91 18.41 5.80
CA LEU A 281 25.44 18.46 4.43
C LEU A 281 26.89 18.95 4.35
N HIS A 282 27.42 19.59 5.39
CA HIS A 282 28.82 20.00 5.40
C HIS A 282 29.74 18.77 5.38
N LEU A 283 29.38 17.71 6.10
CA LEU A 283 30.06 16.42 6.01
C LEU A 283 29.99 15.83 4.59
N LEU A 284 28.84 15.95 3.91
CA LEU A 284 28.68 15.47 2.53
C LEU A 284 29.61 16.20 1.55
N VAL A 285 29.79 17.51 1.71
CA VAL A 285 30.68 18.30 0.86
C VAL A 285 32.16 18.05 1.20
N THR A 286 32.49 17.89 2.47
CA THR A 286 33.88 17.70 2.92
C THR A 286 34.39 16.27 2.72
N ARG A 287 33.52 15.26 2.83
CA ARG A 287 33.88 13.83 2.70
C ARG A 287 32.93 13.04 1.78
N PRO A 288 32.72 13.49 0.53
CA PRO A 288 31.68 12.92 -0.35
C PRO A 288 31.91 11.44 -0.68
N LEU A 289 33.17 11.06 -0.96
CA LEU A 289 33.51 9.68 -1.32
C LEU A 289 33.29 8.71 -0.15
N GLN A 290 33.59 9.14 1.08
CA GLN A 290 33.38 8.32 2.27
C GLN A 290 31.88 8.09 2.49
N ILE A 291 31.08 9.15 2.45
CA ILE A 291 29.63 9.05 2.70
C ILE A 291 28.94 8.27 1.59
N LEU A 292 29.21 8.59 0.33
CA LEU A 292 28.60 7.86 -0.79
C LEU A 292 29.04 6.39 -0.80
N GLY A 293 30.30 6.10 -0.49
CA GLY A 293 30.79 4.74 -0.33
C GLY A 293 30.06 3.97 0.78
N LEU A 294 29.85 4.60 1.94
CA LEU A 294 29.11 4.01 3.06
C LEU A 294 27.62 3.79 2.73
N VAL A 295 26.98 4.74 2.04
CA VAL A 295 25.58 4.60 1.58
C VAL A 295 25.45 3.44 0.60
N VAL A 296 26.33 3.35 -0.39
CA VAL A 296 26.32 2.24 -1.36
C VAL A 296 26.61 0.91 -0.65
N ALA A 297 27.56 0.87 0.27
CA ALA A 297 27.85 -0.33 1.05
C ALA A 297 26.66 -0.79 1.89
N LEU A 298 26.01 0.14 2.62
CA LEU A 298 24.80 -0.13 3.40
C LEU A 298 23.70 -0.74 2.51
N LEU A 299 23.37 -0.07 1.41
CA LEU A 299 22.32 -0.49 0.50
C LEU A 299 22.65 -1.83 -0.14
N ALA A 300 23.89 -2.05 -0.59
CA ALA A 300 24.32 -3.29 -1.23
C ALA A 300 24.30 -4.47 -0.26
N ILE A 301 24.86 -4.32 0.95
CA ILE A 301 24.88 -5.37 1.97
C ILE A 301 23.44 -5.76 2.34
N LYS A 302 22.58 -4.78 2.65
CA LYS A 302 21.20 -5.06 3.03
C LYS A 302 20.39 -5.63 1.87
N ALA A 303 20.53 -5.09 0.66
CA ALA A 303 19.84 -5.61 -0.51
C ALA A 303 20.21 -7.07 -0.77
N LEU A 304 21.50 -7.43 -0.63
CA LEU A 304 21.95 -8.82 -0.78
C LEU A 304 21.36 -9.73 0.29
N VAL A 305 21.42 -9.33 1.56
CA VAL A 305 20.86 -10.11 2.68
C VAL A 305 19.34 -10.30 2.49
N LEU A 306 18.61 -9.23 2.19
CA LEU A 306 17.17 -9.26 1.95
C LEU A 306 16.80 -10.14 0.76
N TRP A 307 17.52 -10.00 -0.35
CA TRP A 307 17.28 -10.81 -1.55
C TRP A 307 17.55 -12.29 -1.28
N LEU A 308 18.65 -12.64 -0.61
CA LEU A 308 18.98 -14.02 -0.27
C LEU A 308 17.93 -14.63 0.66
N LEU A 309 17.54 -13.93 1.73
CA LEU A 309 16.51 -14.40 2.65
C LEU A 309 15.15 -14.54 1.97
N ALA A 310 14.79 -13.62 1.07
CA ALA A 310 13.57 -13.72 0.28
C ALA A 310 13.57 -14.98 -0.59
N ARG A 311 14.68 -15.25 -1.30
CA ARG A 311 14.86 -16.45 -2.14
C ARG A 311 14.75 -17.73 -1.32
N LEU A 312 15.43 -17.79 -0.16
CA LEU A 312 15.38 -18.94 0.76
C LEU A 312 13.97 -19.16 1.34
N SER A 313 13.18 -18.09 1.47
CA SER A 313 11.78 -18.17 1.91
C SER A 313 10.78 -18.50 0.79
N GLY A 314 11.24 -18.70 -0.45
CA GLY A 314 10.41 -19.10 -1.59
C GLY A 314 9.80 -17.96 -2.42
N LEU A 315 10.32 -16.73 -2.29
CA LEU A 315 9.96 -15.63 -3.20
C LEU A 315 10.73 -15.76 -4.52
N GLY A 316 10.05 -15.52 -5.65
CA GLY A 316 10.69 -15.43 -6.97
C GLY A 316 11.62 -14.21 -7.07
N ASP A 317 12.50 -14.19 -8.07
CA ASP A 317 13.52 -13.14 -8.24
C ASP A 317 12.97 -11.73 -8.19
N ASP A 318 11.86 -11.50 -8.86
CA ASP A 318 11.28 -10.17 -8.96
C ASP A 318 10.66 -9.69 -7.64
N ALA A 319 10.02 -10.61 -6.91
CA ALA A 319 9.47 -10.33 -5.58
C ALA A 319 10.59 -10.13 -4.55
N ALA A 320 11.68 -10.91 -4.65
CA ALA A 320 12.87 -10.76 -3.81
C ALA A 320 13.58 -9.42 -4.07
N GLY A 321 13.73 -9.03 -5.34
CA GLY A 321 14.29 -7.73 -5.73
C GLY A 321 13.41 -6.56 -5.29
N ALA A 322 12.08 -6.70 -5.38
CA ALA A 322 11.13 -5.71 -4.87
C ALA A 322 11.25 -5.52 -3.35
N LEU A 323 11.37 -6.62 -2.60
CA LEU A 323 11.57 -6.58 -1.15
C LEU A 323 12.89 -5.91 -0.78
N ALA A 324 13.99 -6.31 -1.44
CA ALA A 324 15.31 -5.76 -1.21
C ALA A 324 15.34 -4.24 -1.48
N ALA A 325 14.77 -3.80 -2.61
CA ALA A 325 14.72 -2.39 -2.96
C ALA A 325 13.82 -1.56 -2.03
N ALA A 326 12.80 -2.16 -1.41
CA ALA A 326 11.93 -1.46 -0.46
C ALA A 326 12.56 -1.28 0.93
N LEU A 327 13.44 -2.20 1.36
CA LEU A 327 13.93 -2.28 2.74
C LEU A 327 15.44 -2.06 2.92
N ALA A 328 16.21 -1.87 1.85
CA ALA A 328 17.67 -1.76 1.95
C ALA A 328 18.17 -0.53 2.73
N GLN A 329 17.38 0.54 2.82
CA GLN A 329 17.73 1.73 3.61
C GLN A 329 17.79 1.49 5.12
N GLY A 330 18.49 2.40 5.82
CA GLY A 330 18.46 2.50 7.28
C GLY A 330 17.08 2.87 7.82
N GLY A 331 16.93 3.15 9.11
CA GLY A 331 15.63 3.50 9.70
C GLY A 331 15.73 4.55 10.79
N GLU A 332 14.58 5.11 11.17
CA GLU A 332 14.43 6.11 12.24
C GLU A 332 14.97 5.67 13.59
N PHE A 333 15.01 4.36 13.84
CA PHE A 333 15.56 3.83 15.08
C PHE A 333 17.07 3.99 15.19
N ALA A 334 17.79 4.10 14.07
CA ALA A 334 19.23 4.31 14.08
C ALA A 334 19.61 5.60 14.83
N PHE A 335 18.82 6.66 14.64
CA PHE A 335 19.03 7.97 15.29
C PHE A 335 18.94 7.84 16.82
N VAL A 336 17.89 7.17 17.31
CA VAL A 336 17.68 6.94 18.74
C VAL A 336 18.77 6.02 19.30
N LEU A 337 19.07 4.91 18.63
CA LEU A 337 20.09 3.94 19.03
C LEU A 337 21.48 4.57 19.15
N PHE A 338 21.88 5.37 18.15
CA PHE A 338 23.19 6.02 18.15
C PHE A 338 23.26 7.14 19.20
N SER A 339 22.20 7.91 19.38
CA SER A 339 22.12 8.92 20.46
C SER A 339 22.28 8.28 21.84
N VAL A 340 21.56 7.19 22.12
CA VAL A 340 21.68 6.44 23.39
C VAL A 340 23.08 5.85 23.55
N ALA A 341 23.67 5.33 22.48
CA ALA A 341 25.03 4.78 22.53
C ALA A 341 26.11 5.85 22.77
N VAL A 342 25.93 7.06 22.23
CA VAL A 342 26.77 8.22 22.54
C VAL A 342 26.63 8.60 24.01
N GLY A 343 25.40 8.72 24.52
CA GLY A 343 25.14 9.03 25.93
C GLY A 343 25.68 7.97 26.90
N ALA A 344 25.70 6.70 26.47
CA ALA A 344 26.27 5.59 27.23
C ALA A 344 27.81 5.50 27.11
N GLY A 345 28.45 6.25 26.22
CA GLY A 345 29.89 6.17 25.97
C GLY A 345 30.33 4.94 25.17
N VAL A 346 29.40 4.27 24.49
CA VAL A 346 29.67 3.11 23.61
C VAL A 346 30.09 3.55 22.21
N MET A 347 29.65 4.73 21.78
CA MET A 347 29.87 5.28 20.44
C MET A 347 30.35 6.74 20.54
N HIS A 348 31.30 7.14 19.70
CA HIS A 348 31.71 8.55 19.59
C HIS A 348 30.63 9.38 18.86
N ALA A 349 30.45 10.63 19.28
CA ALA A 349 29.48 11.55 18.68
C ALA A 349 29.71 11.72 17.16
N ASP A 350 30.97 11.85 16.72
CA ASP A 350 31.32 12.00 15.30
C ASP A 350 30.87 10.80 14.46
N LEU A 351 30.97 9.58 15.01
CA LEU A 351 30.49 8.38 14.32
C LEU A 351 28.95 8.37 14.23
N SER A 352 28.27 8.79 15.30
CA SER A 352 26.81 8.92 15.30
C SER A 352 26.33 9.89 14.21
N VAL A 353 26.92 11.10 14.14
CA VAL A 353 26.57 12.10 13.12
C VAL A 353 26.83 11.57 11.70
N LEU A 354 27.98 10.92 11.47
CA LEU A 354 28.30 10.30 10.18
C LEU A 354 27.27 9.23 9.79
N LEU A 355 26.95 8.31 10.70
CA LEU A 355 26.01 7.22 10.42
C LEU A 355 24.57 7.70 10.25
N VAL A 356 24.16 8.72 11.01
CA VAL A 356 22.87 9.41 10.84
C VAL A 356 22.76 9.97 9.43
N LEU A 357 23.80 10.67 8.94
CA LEU A 357 23.81 11.20 7.58
C LEU A 357 23.75 10.09 6.52
N VAL A 358 24.48 8.99 6.71
CA VAL A 358 24.41 7.80 5.84
C VAL A 358 23.00 7.22 5.81
N VAL A 359 22.35 7.10 6.97
CA VAL A 359 20.95 6.65 7.05
C VAL A 359 20.05 7.60 6.28
N THR A 360 20.10 8.91 6.54
CA THR A 360 19.26 9.91 5.86
C THR A 360 19.42 9.87 4.34
N ILE A 361 20.65 9.80 3.82
CA ILE A 361 20.89 9.71 2.37
C ILE A 361 20.39 8.38 1.81
N SER A 362 20.53 7.27 2.54
CA SER A 362 19.97 5.97 2.12
C SER A 362 18.44 6.00 2.01
N MET A 363 17.76 6.72 2.91
CA MET A 363 16.31 6.94 2.87
C MET A 363 15.93 7.74 1.62
N MET A 364 16.70 8.80 1.31
CA MET A 364 16.48 9.61 0.10
C MET A 364 16.72 8.83 -1.20
N ALA A 365 17.71 7.95 -1.22
CA ALA A 365 18.04 7.12 -2.38
C ALA A 365 17.02 5.99 -2.65
N THR A 366 16.23 5.59 -1.65
CA THR A 366 15.38 4.40 -1.75
C THR A 366 14.17 4.55 -2.68
N PRO A 367 13.34 5.62 -2.62
CA PRO A 367 12.24 5.80 -3.56
C PRO A 367 12.60 5.73 -5.05
N PRO A 368 13.69 6.38 -5.53
CA PRO A 368 14.10 6.24 -6.92
C PRO A 368 14.64 4.83 -7.24
N LEU A 369 15.39 4.20 -6.33
CA LEU A 369 15.87 2.81 -6.52
C LEU A 369 14.72 1.80 -6.61
N PHE A 370 13.72 1.92 -5.73
CA PHE A 370 12.52 1.11 -5.75
C PHE A 370 11.71 1.34 -7.04
N SER A 371 11.56 2.61 -7.45
CA SER A 371 10.87 2.95 -8.70
C SER A 371 11.59 2.39 -9.93
N LEU A 372 12.92 2.41 -9.94
CA LEU A 372 13.75 1.79 -10.98
C LEU A 372 13.56 0.28 -10.99
N GLN A 373 13.62 -0.39 -9.84
CA GLN A 373 13.39 -1.84 -9.72
C GLN A 373 12.01 -2.23 -10.27
N MET A 374 10.97 -1.44 -9.98
CA MET A 374 9.62 -1.71 -10.49
C MET A 374 9.53 -1.54 -12.02
N ARG A 375 10.27 -0.59 -12.59
CA ARG A 375 10.36 -0.42 -14.06
C ARG A 375 11.11 -1.58 -14.72
N LEU A 376 12.17 -2.07 -14.07
CA LEU A 376 12.94 -3.23 -14.55
C LEU A 376 12.11 -4.52 -14.48
N ARG A 377 11.33 -4.72 -13.41
CA ARG A 377 10.38 -5.84 -13.29
C ARG A 377 9.41 -5.90 -14.47
N ARG A 378 8.72 -4.79 -14.74
CA ARG A 378 7.79 -4.68 -15.88
C ARG A 378 8.44 -4.96 -17.24
N ARG A 379 9.73 -4.64 -17.40
CA ARG A 379 10.47 -4.95 -18.64
C ARG A 379 10.87 -6.43 -18.74
N ARG A 380 11.20 -7.09 -17.62
CA ARG A 380 11.52 -8.53 -17.58
C ARG A 380 10.30 -9.43 -17.75
N GLU A 381 9.14 -8.98 -17.26
CA GLU A 381 7.85 -9.66 -17.46
C GLU A 381 7.35 -9.65 -18.92
N ALA A 382 8.06 -8.99 -19.85
CA ALA A 382 7.81 -9.11 -21.28
C ALA A 382 8.27 -10.48 -21.81
N ARG A 383 7.58 -11.54 -21.40
CA ARG A 383 7.70 -12.87 -22.02
C ARG A 383 7.36 -12.72 -23.51
N PRO A 384 8.12 -13.35 -24.43
CA PRO A 384 7.70 -13.41 -25.83
C PRO A 384 6.32 -14.07 -25.90
N TYR A 385 5.43 -13.51 -26.71
CA TYR A 385 4.11 -14.08 -26.93
C TYR A 385 4.22 -15.49 -27.48
N ASP A 386 3.24 -16.34 -27.16
CA ASP A 386 3.23 -17.70 -27.66
C ASP A 386 3.18 -17.69 -29.18
N THR A 387 3.87 -18.65 -29.82
CA THR A 387 3.60 -19.00 -31.21
C THR A 387 2.19 -19.58 -31.26
N ILE A 388 1.28 -18.86 -31.90
CA ILE A 388 -0.11 -19.29 -32.06
C ILE A 388 -0.15 -20.29 -33.21
N ASP A 389 -0.21 -21.57 -32.87
CA ASP A 389 -0.45 -22.68 -33.79
C ASP A 389 -1.82 -23.27 -33.45
N THR A 390 -2.82 -22.89 -34.23
CA THR A 390 -4.22 -23.25 -33.98
C THR A 390 -4.95 -23.49 -35.29
N ASP A 391 -5.94 -24.37 -35.24
CA ASP A 391 -6.89 -24.57 -36.33
C ASP A 391 -7.65 -23.26 -36.62
N GLU A 392 -8.14 -23.11 -37.86
CA GLU A 392 -9.03 -22.01 -38.24
C GLU A 392 -10.36 -22.14 -37.47
N HIS A 393 -10.59 -21.22 -36.53
CA HIS A 393 -11.81 -21.19 -35.72
C HIS A 393 -12.71 -20.02 -36.10
N GLU A 394 -14.03 -20.22 -36.01
CA GLU A 394 -15.01 -19.17 -36.32
C GLU A 394 -15.06 -18.05 -35.27
N VAL A 395 -14.57 -18.31 -34.05
CA VAL A 395 -14.66 -17.39 -32.90
C VAL A 395 -13.29 -17.10 -32.30
N LEU A 396 -13.00 -15.81 -32.11
CA LEU A 396 -11.87 -15.32 -31.33
C LEU A 396 -12.34 -14.67 -30.03
N ILE A 397 -11.64 -14.93 -28.92
CA ILE A 397 -11.92 -14.34 -27.62
C ILE A 397 -10.66 -13.61 -27.14
N ALA A 398 -10.75 -12.30 -26.96
CA ALA A 398 -9.70 -11.48 -26.37
C ALA A 398 -10.03 -11.20 -24.90
N GLY A 399 -9.25 -11.78 -23.98
CA GLY A 399 -9.45 -11.70 -22.53
C GLY A 399 -10.22 -12.92 -21.99
N PHE A 400 -9.53 -13.73 -21.21
CA PHE A 400 -10.01 -14.97 -20.60
C PHE A 400 -10.33 -14.82 -19.10
N GLY A 401 -10.75 -13.63 -18.69
CA GLY A 401 -11.31 -13.39 -17.35
C GLY A 401 -12.66 -14.10 -17.13
N PRO A 402 -13.35 -13.82 -16.01
CA PRO A 402 -14.64 -14.45 -15.68
C PRO A 402 -15.69 -14.37 -16.80
N PHE A 403 -15.74 -13.24 -17.51
CA PHE A 403 -16.65 -13.05 -18.65
C PHE A 403 -16.30 -13.96 -19.84
N GLY A 404 -15.04 -13.93 -20.30
CA GLY A 404 -14.58 -14.75 -21.42
C GLY A 404 -14.64 -16.25 -21.14
N GLN A 405 -14.42 -16.66 -19.88
CA GLN A 405 -14.55 -18.05 -19.44
C GLN A 405 -15.97 -18.60 -19.60
N ILE A 406 -16.99 -17.81 -19.27
CA ILE A 406 -18.39 -18.22 -19.43
C ILE A 406 -18.71 -18.43 -20.91
N VAL A 407 -18.32 -17.47 -21.75
CA VAL A 407 -18.52 -17.56 -23.21
C VAL A 407 -17.82 -18.81 -23.78
N ALA A 408 -16.53 -18.97 -23.49
CA ALA A 408 -15.74 -20.11 -23.94
C ALA A 408 -16.31 -21.45 -23.47
N ARG A 409 -16.78 -21.53 -22.20
CA ARG A 409 -17.38 -22.75 -21.65
C ARG A 409 -18.63 -23.17 -22.42
N ILE A 410 -19.51 -22.22 -22.73
CA ILE A 410 -20.75 -22.48 -23.48
C ILE A 410 -20.42 -22.92 -24.92
N LEU A 411 -19.49 -22.23 -25.59
CA LEU A 411 -19.05 -22.59 -26.95
C LEU A 411 -18.45 -24.00 -27.00
N ARG A 412 -17.64 -24.36 -25.99
CA ARG A 412 -17.05 -25.70 -25.86
C ARG A 412 -18.11 -26.79 -25.76
N VAL A 413 -19.15 -26.60 -24.93
CA VAL A 413 -20.25 -27.56 -24.81
C VAL A 413 -21.03 -27.69 -26.13
N LYS A 414 -21.18 -26.58 -26.86
CA LYS A 414 -21.81 -26.57 -28.19
C LYS A 414 -20.90 -27.08 -29.32
N ARG A 415 -19.67 -27.48 -29.03
CA ARG A 415 -18.65 -27.92 -30.00
C ARG A 415 -18.35 -26.88 -31.08
N ILE A 416 -18.45 -25.59 -30.73
CA ILE A 416 -18.04 -24.48 -31.58
C ILE A 416 -16.56 -24.21 -31.28
N GLY A 417 -15.71 -24.29 -32.31
CA GLY A 417 -14.27 -24.03 -32.16
C GLY A 417 -13.99 -22.55 -31.89
N PHE A 418 -13.04 -22.27 -30.99
CA PHE A 418 -12.64 -20.90 -30.65
C PHE A 418 -11.16 -20.81 -30.28
N THR A 419 -10.57 -19.64 -30.51
CA THR A 419 -9.21 -19.29 -30.11
C THR A 419 -9.25 -18.18 -29.06
N VAL A 420 -8.43 -18.31 -28.00
CA VAL A 420 -8.37 -17.31 -26.92
C VAL A 420 -6.99 -16.65 -26.87
N LEU A 421 -6.98 -15.32 -26.78
CA LEU A 421 -5.80 -14.50 -26.51
C LEU A 421 -5.94 -13.82 -25.14
N ASP A 422 -4.98 -14.03 -24.25
CA ASP A 422 -4.88 -13.29 -22.98
C ASP A 422 -3.47 -12.72 -22.75
N LYS A 423 -3.41 -11.52 -22.18
CA LYS A 423 -2.16 -10.80 -21.89
C LYS A 423 -1.55 -11.16 -20.54
N ASP A 424 -2.20 -12.00 -19.73
CA ASP A 424 -1.72 -12.46 -18.43
C ASP A 424 -1.17 -13.88 -18.54
N PHE A 425 0.15 -14.04 -18.51
CA PHE A 425 0.79 -15.35 -18.69
C PHE A 425 0.53 -16.29 -17.50
N GLU A 426 0.43 -15.76 -16.26
CA GLU A 426 0.16 -16.59 -15.09
C GLU A 426 -1.23 -17.20 -15.19
N HIS A 427 -2.19 -16.40 -15.66
CA HIS A 427 -3.55 -16.86 -15.90
C HIS A 427 -3.62 -17.90 -17.03
N VAL A 428 -2.89 -17.67 -18.14
CA VAL A 428 -2.83 -18.63 -19.26
C VAL A 428 -2.24 -19.97 -18.81
N ASP A 429 -1.11 -19.98 -18.10
CA ASP A 429 -0.44 -21.20 -17.65
C ASP A 429 -1.30 -21.98 -16.65
N PHE A 430 -1.99 -21.28 -15.73
CA PHE A 430 -2.95 -21.92 -14.81
C PHE A 430 -4.10 -22.60 -15.55
N VAL A 431 -4.72 -21.92 -16.52
CA VAL A 431 -5.89 -22.46 -17.21
C VAL A 431 -5.52 -23.59 -18.19
N ARG A 432 -4.33 -23.56 -18.77
CA ARG A 432 -3.78 -24.63 -19.61
C ARG A 432 -3.69 -25.96 -18.88
N GLN A 433 -3.41 -25.96 -17.57
CA GLN A 433 -3.38 -27.17 -16.75
C GLN A 433 -4.74 -27.91 -16.72
N PHE A 434 -5.84 -27.21 -17.05
CA PHE A 434 -7.18 -27.78 -17.16
C PHE A 434 -7.57 -28.13 -18.61
N GLY A 435 -6.60 -28.18 -19.53
CA GLY A 435 -6.75 -28.66 -20.90
C GLY A 435 -7.45 -27.70 -21.86
N ASN A 436 -7.37 -26.38 -21.63
CA ASN A 436 -7.91 -25.38 -22.55
C ASN A 436 -6.82 -24.87 -23.52
N LYS A 437 -7.15 -24.76 -24.82
CA LYS A 437 -6.30 -24.11 -25.83
C LYS A 437 -6.42 -22.59 -25.71
N ILE A 438 -5.51 -21.97 -24.96
CA ILE A 438 -5.41 -20.52 -24.75
C ILE A 438 -3.98 -20.11 -25.05
N PHE A 439 -3.79 -18.92 -25.63
CA PHE A 439 -2.48 -18.38 -26.00
C PHE A 439 -2.19 -17.09 -25.24
N TYR A 440 -0.95 -16.97 -24.76
CA TYR A 440 -0.42 -15.74 -24.21
C TYR A 440 -0.15 -14.75 -25.35
N GLY A 441 -0.97 -13.70 -25.43
CA GLY A 441 -1.02 -12.78 -26.56
C GLY A 441 -1.74 -11.47 -26.24
N ASP A 442 -1.18 -10.34 -26.66
CA ASP A 442 -1.89 -9.05 -26.63
C ASP A 442 -2.74 -8.87 -27.89
N ALA A 443 -4.05 -8.99 -27.73
CA ALA A 443 -5.01 -8.87 -28.82
C ALA A 443 -5.02 -7.48 -29.50
N SER A 444 -4.38 -6.45 -28.93
CA SER A 444 -4.21 -5.16 -29.60
C SER A 444 -3.14 -5.17 -30.71
N ARG A 445 -2.28 -6.20 -30.72
CA ARG A 445 -1.22 -6.37 -31.72
C ARG A 445 -1.71 -7.09 -32.97
N LEU A 446 -1.50 -6.46 -34.13
CA LEU A 446 -1.94 -6.98 -35.42
C LEU A 446 -1.30 -8.32 -35.80
N ASP A 447 -0.02 -8.52 -35.51
CA ASP A 447 0.70 -9.75 -35.81
C ASP A 447 0.14 -10.96 -35.06
N LEU A 448 -0.25 -10.78 -33.80
CA LEU A 448 -0.90 -11.83 -33.00
C LEU A 448 -2.31 -12.12 -33.46
N LEU A 449 -3.09 -11.09 -33.84
CA LEU A 449 -4.42 -11.30 -34.42
C LEU A 449 -4.34 -12.09 -35.74
N ARG A 450 -3.35 -11.80 -36.60
CA ARG A 450 -3.11 -12.58 -37.83
C ARG A 450 -2.71 -14.02 -37.53
N ALA A 451 -1.80 -14.23 -36.58
CA ALA A 451 -1.41 -15.57 -36.16
C ALA A 451 -2.58 -16.36 -35.53
N ALA A 452 -3.54 -15.67 -34.93
CA ALA A 452 -4.78 -16.26 -34.43
C ALA A 452 -5.87 -16.45 -35.52
N HIS A 453 -5.53 -16.27 -36.80
CA HIS A 453 -6.43 -16.38 -37.94
C HIS A 453 -7.65 -15.45 -37.87
N ALA A 454 -7.46 -14.22 -37.36
CA ALA A 454 -8.53 -13.24 -37.31
C ALA A 454 -9.17 -12.98 -38.67
N ASP A 455 -8.42 -13.05 -39.77
CA ASP A 455 -8.96 -12.90 -41.13
C ASP A 455 -10.02 -13.95 -41.50
N LYS A 456 -9.96 -15.15 -40.90
CA LYS A 456 -10.89 -16.26 -41.12
C LYS A 456 -12.03 -16.33 -40.11
N ALA A 457 -11.87 -15.69 -38.96
CA ALA A 457 -12.88 -15.66 -37.93
C ALA A 457 -14.11 -14.85 -38.36
N ARG A 458 -15.29 -15.24 -37.87
CA ARG A 458 -16.55 -14.53 -38.10
C ARG A 458 -16.92 -13.64 -36.92
N VAL A 459 -16.52 -14.05 -35.73
CA VAL A 459 -16.93 -13.44 -34.47
C VAL A 459 -15.71 -13.12 -33.61
N PHE A 460 -15.67 -11.92 -33.04
CA PHE A 460 -14.65 -11.48 -32.09
C PHE A 460 -15.30 -11.06 -30.78
N VAL A 461 -15.02 -11.79 -29.70
CA VAL A 461 -15.47 -11.48 -28.36
C VAL A 461 -14.39 -10.66 -27.66
N LEU A 462 -14.66 -9.37 -27.44
CA LEU A 462 -13.78 -8.45 -26.74
C LEU A 462 -14.13 -8.43 -25.24
N ALA A 463 -13.41 -9.23 -24.45
CA ALA A 463 -13.60 -9.41 -23.01
C ALA A 463 -12.41 -8.92 -22.16
N ILE A 464 -11.68 -7.91 -22.64
CA ILE A 464 -10.58 -7.26 -21.92
C ILE A 464 -11.14 -6.27 -20.87
N PRO A 465 -10.73 -6.33 -19.58
CA PRO A 465 -11.26 -5.45 -18.54
C PRO A 465 -10.61 -4.05 -18.53
N ASP A 466 -9.37 -3.94 -19.00
CA ASP A 466 -8.67 -2.66 -19.15
C ASP A 466 -9.28 -1.85 -20.29
N ILE A 467 -9.80 -0.66 -19.99
CA ILE A 467 -10.56 0.17 -20.94
C ILE A 467 -9.67 0.57 -22.13
N ASP A 468 -8.46 1.05 -21.88
CA ASP A 468 -7.57 1.52 -22.94
C ASP A 468 -7.12 0.38 -23.86
N ALA A 469 -6.77 -0.79 -23.30
CA ALA A 469 -6.43 -1.97 -24.10
C ALA A 469 -7.64 -2.51 -24.89
N SER A 470 -8.84 -2.46 -24.30
CA SER A 470 -10.08 -2.82 -24.98
C SER A 470 -10.32 -1.94 -26.20
N LEU A 471 -10.25 -0.60 -26.05
CA LEU A 471 -10.45 0.36 -27.13
C LEU A 471 -9.37 0.23 -28.21
N ARG A 472 -8.09 0.07 -27.84
CA ARG A 472 -7.01 -0.19 -28.81
C ARG A 472 -7.26 -1.47 -29.61
N THR A 473 -7.68 -2.54 -28.94
CA THR A 473 -8.01 -3.82 -29.60
C THR A 473 -9.16 -3.64 -30.58
N ALA A 474 -10.26 -3.00 -30.15
CA ALA A 474 -11.41 -2.71 -31.00
C ALA A 474 -11.00 -1.88 -32.24
N GLN A 475 -10.17 -0.84 -32.07
CA GLN A 475 -9.62 -0.06 -33.19
C GLN A 475 -8.80 -0.92 -34.15
N THR A 476 -7.88 -1.74 -33.63
CA THR A 476 -7.04 -2.61 -34.47
C THR A 476 -7.89 -3.59 -35.28
N VAL A 477 -8.88 -4.23 -34.63
CA VAL A 477 -9.78 -5.19 -35.27
C VAL A 477 -10.63 -4.50 -36.34
N ARG A 478 -11.28 -3.38 -36.01
CA ARG A 478 -12.11 -2.65 -36.98
C ARG A 478 -11.34 -2.13 -38.18
N ARG A 479 -10.08 -1.72 -37.99
CA ARG A 479 -9.23 -1.20 -39.07
C ARG A 479 -8.72 -2.27 -40.03
N HIS A 480 -8.35 -3.46 -39.52
CA HIS A 480 -7.67 -4.48 -40.32
C HIS A 480 -8.56 -5.68 -40.67
N PHE A 481 -9.64 -5.87 -39.93
CA PHE A 481 -10.56 -7.00 -40.06
C PHE A 481 -12.02 -6.52 -40.04
N PRO A 482 -12.44 -5.66 -41.00
CA PRO A 482 -13.77 -5.06 -41.01
C PRO A 482 -14.91 -6.09 -41.12
N GLN A 483 -14.61 -7.30 -41.61
CA GLN A 483 -15.56 -8.42 -41.71
C GLN A 483 -15.91 -9.06 -40.36
N LEU A 484 -15.12 -8.83 -39.31
CA LEU A 484 -15.32 -9.46 -38.00
C LEU A 484 -16.41 -8.72 -37.24
N ARG A 485 -17.45 -9.45 -36.83
CA ARG A 485 -18.46 -8.91 -35.92
C ARG A 485 -17.93 -8.92 -34.49
N ILE A 486 -17.90 -7.76 -33.84
CA ILE A 486 -17.35 -7.60 -32.49
C ILE A 486 -18.47 -7.62 -31.47
N PHE A 487 -18.41 -8.55 -30.50
CA PHE A 487 -19.21 -8.53 -29.28
C PHE A 487 -18.33 -8.06 -28.12
N ALA A 488 -18.63 -6.91 -27.53
CA ALA A 488 -17.73 -6.25 -26.58
C ALA A 488 -18.30 -6.18 -25.16
N ALA A 489 -17.49 -6.57 -24.18
CA ALA A 489 -17.82 -6.52 -22.76
C ALA A 489 -17.38 -5.18 -22.14
N ALA A 490 -18.25 -4.17 -22.17
CA ALA A 490 -17.98 -2.86 -21.60
C ALA A 490 -17.94 -2.90 -20.06
N VAL A 491 -17.04 -2.12 -19.47
CA VAL A 491 -16.90 -2.02 -18.00
C VAL A 491 -18.00 -1.14 -17.40
N ASN A 492 -18.32 -0.04 -18.08
CA ASN A 492 -19.31 0.93 -17.66
C ASN A 492 -19.97 1.57 -18.89
N ARG A 493 -20.92 2.48 -18.66
CA ARG A 493 -21.69 3.15 -19.73
C ARG A 493 -20.80 3.99 -20.65
N GLN A 494 -19.82 4.70 -20.10
CA GLN A 494 -18.90 5.52 -20.88
C GLN A 494 -18.04 4.66 -21.83
N HIS A 495 -17.51 3.53 -21.36
CA HIS A 495 -16.77 2.58 -22.18
C HIS A 495 -17.67 2.00 -23.29
N ALA A 496 -18.96 1.74 -23.00
CA ALA A 496 -19.90 1.29 -24.04
C ALA A 496 -20.05 2.33 -25.16
N LEU A 497 -20.26 3.61 -24.82
CA LEU A 497 -20.35 4.70 -25.79
C LEU A 497 -19.06 4.85 -26.61
N GLN A 498 -17.89 4.68 -25.99
CA GLN A 498 -16.60 4.72 -26.69
C GLN A 498 -16.44 3.55 -27.67
N LEU A 499 -16.90 2.35 -27.31
CA LEU A 499 -16.89 1.19 -28.22
C LEU A 499 -17.88 1.40 -29.39
N MET A 500 -19.05 1.98 -29.13
CA MET A 500 -20.01 2.35 -30.17
C MET A 500 -19.42 3.38 -31.14
N ALA A 501 -18.64 4.35 -30.63
CA ALA A 501 -17.95 5.33 -31.46
C ALA A 501 -16.88 4.71 -32.38
N LEU A 502 -16.39 3.51 -32.04
CA LEU A 502 -15.51 2.71 -32.89
C LEU A 502 -16.28 1.82 -33.89
N GLY A 503 -17.60 1.98 -33.97
CA GLY A 503 -18.46 1.24 -34.88
C GLY A 503 -18.86 -0.15 -34.37
N VAL A 504 -18.79 -0.43 -33.06
CA VAL A 504 -19.40 -1.64 -32.49
C VAL A 504 -20.91 -1.40 -32.35
N GLU A 505 -21.73 -2.33 -32.85
CA GLU A 505 -23.18 -2.20 -32.80
C GLU A 505 -23.69 -2.13 -31.36
N VAL A 506 -24.73 -1.34 -31.13
CA VAL A 506 -25.26 -1.09 -29.77
C VAL A 506 -25.67 -2.39 -29.09
N ASP A 507 -26.32 -3.29 -29.84
CA ASP A 507 -26.81 -4.57 -29.36
C ASP A 507 -25.68 -5.60 -29.12
N ASP A 508 -24.49 -5.34 -29.67
CA ASP A 508 -23.30 -6.20 -29.48
C ASP A 508 -22.42 -5.72 -28.31
N VAL A 509 -22.76 -4.60 -27.65
CA VAL A 509 -22.04 -4.08 -26.47
C VAL A 509 -22.76 -4.47 -25.17
N ILE A 510 -22.17 -5.38 -24.42
CA ILE A 510 -22.71 -5.88 -23.14
C ILE A 510 -21.93 -5.27 -21.98
N ARG A 511 -22.61 -4.52 -21.11
CA ARG A 511 -22.01 -4.02 -19.86
C ARG A 511 -21.87 -5.17 -18.85
N ARG A 512 -20.65 -5.43 -18.37
CA ARG A 512 -20.28 -6.63 -17.57
C ARG A 512 -21.18 -6.95 -16.39
N SER A 513 -21.54 -5.95 -15.59
CA SER A 513 -22.34 -6.14 -14.38
C SER A 513 -23.84 -5.95 -14.62
N TYR A 514 -24.24 -5.51 -15.80
CA TYR A 514 -25.61 -5.07 -16.05
C TYR A 514 -26.63 -6.20 -15.88
N PHE A 515 -26.44 -7.32 -16.58
CA PHE A 515 -27.36 -8.46 -16.48
C PHE A 515 -27.36 -9.12 -15.10
N SER A 516 -26.21 -9.20 -14.43
CA SER A 516 -26.15 -9.70 -13.05
C SER A 516 -26.89 -8.78 -12.06
N SER A 517 -26.88 -7.46 -12.30
CA SER A 517 -27.64 -6.51 -11.50
C SER A 517 -29.14 -6.66 -11.74
N LEU A 518 -29.58 -6.82 -12.99
CA LEU A 518 -31.00 -7.05 -13.31
C LEU A 518 -31.55 -8.34 -12.65
N GLU A 519 -30.81 -9.45 -12.77
CA GLU A 519 -31.14 -10.73 -12.13
C GLU A 519 -31.25 -10.57 -10.60
N MET A 520 -30.32 -9.85 -9.98
CA MET A 520 -30.36 -9.58 -8.54
C MET A 520 -31.57 -8.72 -8.17
N THR A 521 -31.84 -7.66 -8.93
CA THR A 521 -33.00 -6.78 -8.71
C THR A 521 -34.30 -7.55 -8.77
N GLN A 522 -34.46 -8.46 -9.74
CA GLN A 522 -35.64 -9.31 -9.84
C GLN A 522 -35.86 -10.12 -8.55
N ARG A 523 -34.81 -10.80 -8.05
CA ARG A 523 -34.88 -11.58 -6.81
C ARG A 523 -35.22 -10.70 -5.59
N VAL A 524 -34.70 -9.47 -5.56
CA VAL A 524 -35.03 -8.49 -4.52
C VAL A 524 -36.52 -8.13 -4.58
N LEU A 525 -37.06 -7.81 -5.75
CA LEU A 525 -38.48 -7.49 -5.92
C LEU A 525 -39.39 -8.64 -5.49
N THR A 526 -39.08 -9.87 -5.94
CA THR A 526 -39.82 -11.07 -5.51
C THR A 526 -39.74 -11.29 -4.00
N SER A 527 -38.58 -11.03 -3.38
CA SER A 527 -38.43 -11.16 -1.92
C SER A 527 -39.19 -10.09 -1.12
N LEU A 528 -39.46 -8.93 -1.74
CA LEU A 528 -40.21 -7.82 -1.16
C LEU A 528 -41.73 -7.97 -1.34
N GLY A 529 -42.18 -8.99 -2.07
CA GLY A 529 -43.59 -9.34 -2.21
C GLY A 529 -44.17 -9.22 -3.62
N ASP A 530 -43.38 -8.80 -4.62
CA ASP A 530 -43.85 -8.79 -6.01
C ASP A 530 -44.01 -10.22 -6.54
N SER A 531 -44.99 -10.43 -7.44
CA SER A 531 -45.09 -11.69 -8.18
C SER A 531 -43.91 -11.86 -9.14
N ASP A 532 -43.58 -13.10 -9.50
CA ASP A 532 -42.50 -13.36 -10.45
C ASP A 532 -42.76 -12.68 -11.81
N GLU A 533 -44.01 -12.66 -12.27
CA GLU A 533 -44.41 -11.96 -13.50
C GLU A 533 -44.24 -10.44 -13.40
N ALA A 534 -44.64 -9.82 -12.29
CA ALA A 534 -44.49 -8.39 -12.07
C ALA A 534 -43.02 -7.98 -11.99
N ALA A 535 -42.20 -8.77 -11.28
CA ALA A 535 -40.76 -8.53 -11.17
C ALA A 535 -40.06 -8.67 -12.54
N HIS A 536 -40.38 -9.71 -13.32
CA HIS A 536 -39.86 -9.87 -14.69
C HIS A 536 -40.27 -8.71 -15.60
N HIS A 537 -41.55 -8.30 -15.57
CA HIS A 537 -42.05 -7.17 -16.36
C HIS A 537 -41.31 -5.87 -16.02
N ALA A 538 -41.09 -5.60 -14.73
CA ALA A 538 -40.34 -4.42 -14.28
C ALA A 538 -38.90 -4.40 -14.81
N ILE A 539 -38.21 -5.55 -14.79
CA ILE A 539 -36.87 -5.69 -15.36
C ILE A 539 -36.89 -5.47 -16.88
N ASP A 540 -37.88 -6.02 -17.59
CA ASP A 540 -37.98 -5.89 -19.05
C ASP A 540 -38.33 -4.45 -19.49
N VAL A 541 -39.15 -3.73 -18.73
CA VAL A 541 -39.42 -2.30 -18.92
C VAL A 541 -38.13 -1.50 -18.74
N PHE A 542 -37.42 -1.69 -17.61
CA PHE A 542 -36.16 -1.01 -17.35
C PHE A 542 -35.11 -1.32 -18.42
N ARG A 543 -35.00 -2.58 -18.86
CA ARG A 543 -34.02 -3.01 -19.88
C ARG A 543 -34.23 -2.31 -21.21
N ARG A 544 -35.48 -2.23 -21.67
CA ARG A 544 -35.83 -1.53 -22.93
C ARG A 544 -35.51 -0.05 -22.84
N HIS A 545 -35.95 0.59 -21.76
CA HIS A 545 -35.71 2.01 -21.51
C HIS A 545 -34.21 2.34 -21.48
N ASP A 546 -33.42 1.58 -20.71
CA ASP A 546 -31.99 1.85 -20.57
C ASP A 546 -31.22 1.65 -21.89
N ALA A 547 -31.67 0.74 -22.76
CA ALA A 547 -31.12 0.55 -24.10
C ALA A 547 -31.43 1.75 -25.02
N GLU A 548 -32.65 2.29 -24.98
CA GLU A 548 -33.04 3.50 -25.71
C GLU A 548 -32.28 4.73 -25.22
N VAL A 549 -32.10 4.88 -23.91
CA VAL A 549 -31.28 5.95 -23.31
C VAL A 549 -29.83 5.85 -23.78
N LEU A 550 -29.28 4.63 -23.86
CA LEU A 550 -27.91 4.45 -24.38
C LEU A 550 -27.79 4.89 -25.84
N ARG A 551 -28.78 4.59 -26.69
CA ARG A 551 -28.82 5.07 -28.09
C ARG A 551 -28.89 6.59 -28.17
N ARG A 552 -29.81 7.23 -27.43
CA ARG A 552 -29.94 8.69 -27.37
C ARG A 552 -28.65 9.37 -26.88
N GLN A 553 -28.00 8.81 -25.86
CA GLN A 553 -26.74 9.34 -25.33
C GLN A 553 -25.58 9.22 -26.32
N PHE A 554 -25.59 8.23 -27.20
CA PHE A 554 -24.58 8.10 -28.26
C PHE A 554 -24.72 9.16 -29.35
N GLU A 555 -25.94 9.63 -29.61
CA GLU A 555 -26.22 10.72 -30.55
C GLU A 555 -25.83 12.10 -29.99
N VAL A 556 -25.54 12.21 -28.69
CA VAL A 556 -25.08 13.47 -28.08
C VAL A 556 -23.63 13.76 -28.51
N PRO A 557 -23.34 14.95 -29.06
CA PRO A 557 -21.98 15.33 -29.47
C PRO A 557 -20.97 15.23 -28.31
N GLN A 558 -19.78 14.71 -28.61
CA GLN A 558 -18.71 14.60 -27.60
C GLN A 558 -18.31 15.98 -27.07
N GLY A 559 -18.31 16.14 -25.74
CA GLY A 559 -17.95 17.39 -25.06
C GLY A 559 -19.13 18.25 -24.61
N ASP A 560 -20.36 17.96 -25.04
CA ASP A 560 -21.56 18.65 -24.58
C ASP A 560 -22.08 18.08 -23.24
N LEU A 561 -21.40 18.47 -22.16
CA LEU A 561 -21.74 18.04 -20.80
C LEU A 561 -23.14 18.48 -20.36
N GLN A 562 -23.67 19.58 -20.90
CA GLN A 562 -25.02 20.05 -20.55
C GLN A 562 -26.07 19.11 -21.14
N LYS A 563 -25.98 18.81 -22.43
CA LYS A 563 -26.91 17.89 -23.09
C LYS A 563 -26.83 16.46 -22.54
N MET A 564 -25.63 16.01 -22.14
CA MET A 564 -25.45 14.72 -21.47
C MET A 564 -26.11 14.67 -20.08
N ARG A 565 -26.04 15.76 -19.30
CA ARG A 565 -26.73 15.87 -18.01
C ARG A 565 -28.25 15.88 -18.20
N GLN A 566 -28.72 16.66 -19.17
CA GLN A 566 -30.15 16.78 -19.48
C GLN A 566 -30.74 15.42 -19.87
N THR A 567 -30.13 14.71 -20.83
CA THR A 567 -30.58 13.36 -21.24
C THR A 567 -30.62 12.36 -20.08
N THR A 568 -29.71 12.47 -19.11
CA THR A 568 -29.72 11.63 -17.91
C THR A 568 -30.89 11.96 -16.97
N GLN A 569 -31.21 13.25 -16.81
CA GLN A 569 -32.34 13.70 -15.99
C GLN A 569 -33.68 13.33 -16.62
N ASP A 570 -33.81 13.53 -17.94
CA ASP A 570 -35.02 13.19 -18.69
C ASP A 570 -35.26 11.68 -18.65
N ALA A 571 -34.21 10.87 -18.84
CA ALA A 571 -34.29 9.42 -18.72
C ALA A 571 -34.78 8.94 -17.33
N ALA A 572 -34.40 9.64 -16.25
CA ALA A 572 -34.87 9.28 -14.92
C ALA A 572 -36.36 9.58 -14.75
N ARG A 573 -36.82 10.74 -15.21
CA ARG A 573 -38.24 11.15 -15.17
C ARG A 573 -39.12 10.22 -15.99
N GLU A 574 -38.71 9.92 -17.23
CA GLU A 574 -39.44 9.00 -18.11
C GLU A 574 -39.58 7.61 -17.48
N LEU A 575 -38.55 7.11 -16.79
CA LEU A 575 -38.61 5.82 -16.10
C LEU A 575 -39.59 5.84 -14.92
N GLU A 576 -39.61 6.93 -14.14
CA GLU A 576 -40.58 7.12 -13.07
C GLU A 576 -42.01 7.15 -13.59
N GLU A 577 -42.25 7.86 -14.70
CA GLU A 577 -43.56 7.91 -15.38
C GLU A 577 -44.00 6.54 -15.89
N LEU A 578 -43.11 5.76 -16.50
CA LEU A 578 -43.38 4.40 -16.97
C LEU A 578 -43.84 3.48 -15.83
N PHE A 579 -43.13 3.50 -14.70
CA PHE A 579 -43.51 2.68 -13.53
C PHE A 579 -44.75 3.21 -12.79
N ALA A 580 -45.00 4.52 -12.84
CA ALA A 580 -46.23 5.10 -12.27
C ALA A 580 -47.47 4.73 -13.08
N ALA A 581 -47.36 4.69 -14.41
CA ALA A 581 -48.43 4.26 -15.30
C ALA A 581 -48.82 2.79 -15.07
N ASP A 582 -47.84 1.90 -14.85
CA ASP A 582 -48.07 0.48 -14.56
C ASP A 582 -48.74 0.22 -13.18
N ARG A 583 -48.71 1.20 -12.27
CA ARG A 583 -49.40 1.13 -10.95
C ARG A 583 -50.84 1.62 -10.98
N ALA A 584 -51.29 2.27 -12.05
CA ALA A 584 -52.66 2.76 -12.14
C ALA A 584 -53.62 1.57 -12.34
N PRO A 585 -54.63 1.36 -11.46
CA PRO A 585 -55.56 0.26 -11.61
C PRO A 585 -56.38 0.43 -12.89
N VAL A 586 -56.57 -0.67 -13.63
CA VAL A 586 -57.57 -0.78 -14.69
C VAL A 586 -58.94 -0.62 -14.03
N ALA A 587 -59.41 0.62 -13.93
CA ALA A 587 -60.76 0.93 -13.49
C ALA A 587 -61.73 0.52 -14.59
N GLY A 588 -62.28 -0.69 -14.47
CA GLY A 588 -63.47 -1.09 -15.22
C GLY A 588 -63.43 -2.53 -15.73
N GLU A 589 -63.68 -3.49 -14.85
CA GLU A 589 -64.40 -4.73 -15.18
C GLU A 589 -64.77 -5.45 -13.88
N ASP A 590 -65.65 -4.83 -13.07
CA ASP A 590 -66.39 -5.53 -12.01
C ASP A 590 -67.74 -4.86 -11.73
N ALA A 591 -68.48 -4.63 -12.82
CA ALA A 591 -69.88 -4.23 -12.78
C ALA A 591 -70.64 -4.81 -13.98
N ALA A 592 -70.75 -6.14 -14.06
CA ALA A 592 -71.92 -6.89 -14.54
C ALA A 592 -71.62 -8.38 -14.75
N ARG A 593 -71.77 -9.21 -13.72
CA ARG A 593 -72.77 -10.31 -13.64
C ARG A 593 -72.57 -11.18 -12.42
#